data_AF-A0A3S9ZG86-F1
#
_entry.id   AF-A0A3S9ZG86-F1
#
_cell.length_a   1.000
_cell.length_b   1.000
_cell.length_c   1.000
_cell.angle_alpha   90.00
_cell.angle_beta   90.00
_cell.angle_gamma   90.00
#
_symmetry.space_group_name_H-M   'P 1'
#
loop_
_entity.id
_entity.type
_entity.pdbx_description
1 polymer ?
#
loop_
_entity_poly.entity_id
_entity_poly.type
_entity_poly.pdbx_seq_one_letter_code
_entity_poly.pdbx_strand_id
1 'polypeptide(L)' 'MAEDQKGQAKVEQMKGKAKETVGRAVGNERMTAEGRADQMKGDARQAKEKAKDVFKH' A
#
# COMPACT_ATOMS: atom_id res chain seq x y z
N MET A 1 -15.33 -14.99 -3.08
CA MET A 1 -14.23 -14.24 -3.76
C MET A 1 -14.03 -12.80 -3.25
N ALA A 2 -14.88 -12.25 -2.37
CA ALA A 2 -14.71 -10.91 -1.79
C ALA A 2 -13.98 -10.89 -0.43
N GLU A 3 -13.95 -12.01 0.30
CA GLU A 3 -13.24 -12.14 1.58
C GLU A 3 -11.73 -12.24 1.39
N ASP A 4 -11.30 -12.89 0.30
CA ASP A 4 -9.89 -13.04 -0.07
C ASP A 4 -9.23 -11.68 -0.42
N GLN A 5 -9.94 -10.80 -1.13
CA GLN A 5 -9.45 -9.46 -1.49
C GLN A 5 -9.29 -8.53 -0.28
N LYS A 6 -10.19 -8.61 0.71
CA LYS A 6 -10.05 -7.86 1.97
C LYS A 6 -8.89 -8.40 2.81
N GLY A 7 -8.68 -9.72 2.79
CA GLY A 7 -7.51 -10.35 3.38
C GLY A 7 -6.21 -9.88 2.73
N GLN A 8 -6.13 -9.94 1.40
CA GLN A 8 -4.94 -9.55 0.64
C GLN A 8 -4.57 -8.07 0.83
N ALA A 9 -5.54 -7.15 0.74
CA ALA A 9 -5.26 -5.72 0.95
C ALA A 9 -4.71 -5.45 2.36
N LYS A 10 -5.22 -6.16 3.38
CA LYS A 10 -4.78 -6.02 4.76
C LYS A 10 -3.42 -6.69 5.00
N VAL A 11 -3.15 -7.79 4.30
CA VAL A 11 -1.86 -8.49 4.29
C VAL A 11 -0.79 -7.64 3.60
N GLU A 12 -1.08 -6.99 2.48
CA GLU A 12 -0.16 -6.07 1.81
C GLU A 12 0.15 -4.84 2.68
N GLN A 13 -0.87 -4.27 3.34
CA GLN A 13 -0.68 -3.20 4.33
C GLN A 13 0.23 -3.63 5.48
N MET A 14 0.00 -4.82 6.05
CA MET A 14 0.85 -5.38 7.11
C MET A 14 2.28 -5.64 6.61
N LYS A 15 2.43 -6.19 5.41
CA LYS A 15 3.74 -6.46 4.80
C LYS A 15 4.51 -5.18 4.51
N GLY A 16 3.83 -4.13 4.06
CA GLY A 16 4.41 -2.79 3.86
C GLY A 16 4.89 -2.18 5.17
N LYS A 17 4.06 -2.21 6.22
CA LYS A 17 4.46 -1.76 7.56
C LYS A 17 5.60 -2.57 8.15
N ALA A 18 5.59 -3.89 7.95
CA ALA A 18 6.67 -4.77 8.37
C ALA A 18 7.97 -4.42 7.63
N LYS A 19 7.92 -4.20 6.31
CA LYS A 19 9.08 -3.77 5.54
C LYS A 19 9.62 -2.40 5.98
N GLU A 20 8.73 -1.47 6.30
CA GLU A 20 9.11 -0.16 6.81
C GLU A 20 9.79 -0.28 8.19
N THR A 21 9.22 -1.09 9.08
CA THR A 21 9.73 -1.27 10.44
C THR A 21 11.07 -2.01 10.42
N VAL A 22 11.16 -3.10 9.65
CA VAL A 22 12.40 -3.86 9.47
C VAL A 22 13.43 -2.98 8.78
N GLY A 23 13.07 -2.28 7.70
CA GLY A 23 13.96 -1.36 6.99
C GLY A 23 14.54 -0.27 7.88
N ARG A 24 13.73 0.34 8.76
CA ARG A 24 14.24 1.27 9.79
C ARG A 24 15.12 0.58 10.83
N ALA A 25 14.74 -0.61 11.28
CA ALA A 25 15.47 -1.35 12.32
C ALA A 25 16.86 -1.84 11.85
N VAL A 26 17.00 -2.25 10.59
CA VAL A 26 18.29 -2.64 9.99
C VAL A 26 19.02 -1.48 9.29
N GLY A 27 18.50 -0.24 9.38
CA GLY A 27 19.13 0.93 8.75
C GLY A 27 19.14 0.89 7.23
N ASN A 28 18.23 0.14 6.61
CA ASN A 28 18.11 0.03 5.16
C ASN A 28 17.10 1.06 4.63
N GLU A 29 17.61 2.24 4.28
CA GLU A 29 16.83 3.35 3.73
C GLU A 29 16.11 3.00 2.43
N ARG A 30 16.68 2.12 1.58
CA ARG A 30 16.01 1.67 0.35
C ARG A 30 14.74 0.91 0.66
N MET A 31 14.80 -0.03 1.61
CA MET A 31 13.65 -0.84 1.99
C MET A 31 12.52 0.01 2.59
N THR A 32 12.88 1.04 3.35
CA THR A 32 11.94 2.03 3.92
C THR A 32 11.33 2.90 2.82
N ALA A 33 12.16 3.39 1.90
CA ALA A 33 11.73 4.24 0.79
C ALA A 33 10.81 3.48 -0.19
N GLU A 34 11.13 2.22 -0.50
CA GLU A 34 10.29 1.34 -1.32
C GLU A 34 8.92 1.11 -0.66
N GLY A 35 8.88 0.80 0.65
CA GLY A 35 7.62 0.62 1.37
C GLY A 35 6.73 1.87 1.36
N ARG A 36 7.32 3.05 1.54
CA ARG A 36 6.60 4.34 1.45
C ARG A 36 6.13 4.65 0.03
N ALA A 37 6.97 4.41 -0.97
CA ALA A 37 6.64 4.65 -2.36
C ALA A 37 5.48 3.77 -2.82
N ASP A 38 5.46 2.50 -2.39
CA ASP A 38 4.39 1.56 -2.71
C ASP A 38 3.07 1.96 -2.03
N GLN A 39 3.11 2.40 -0.77
CA GLN A 39 1.93 2.98 -0.10
C GLN A 39 1.39 4.20 -0.85
N MET A 40 2.25 5.16 -1.20
CA MET A 40 1.80 6.36 -1.92
C MET A 40 1.22 6.03 -3.29
N LYS A 41 1.81 5.06 -4.00
CA LYS A 41 1.31 4.59 -5.29
C LYS A 41 -0.04 3.89 -5.15
N GLY A 42 -0.24 3.12 -4.08
CA GLY A 42 -1.50 2.47 -3.74
C GLY A 42 -2.60 3.47 -3.40
N ASP A 43 -2.32 4.45 -2.54
CA ASP A 43 -3.23 5.54 -2.21
C ASP A 43 -3.59 6.38 -3.44
N ALA A 44 -2.59 6.72 -4.27
CA ALA A 44 -2.83 7.43 -5.52
C ALA A 44 -3.70 6.63 -6.50
N ARG A 45 -3.51 5.31 -6.61
CA ARG A 45 -4.39 4.44 -7.42
C ARG A 45 -5.81 4.44 -6.88
N GLN A 46 -6.00 4.23 -5.58
CA GLN A 46 -7.32 4.25 -4.95
C GLN A 46 -8.02 5.59 -5.14
N ALA A 47 -7.31 6.71 -4.95
CA ALA A 47 -7.85 8.04 -5.17
C ALA A 47 -8.24 8.25 -6.63
N LYS A 48 -7.42 7.78 -7.57
CA LYS A 48 -7.70 7.89 -9.01
C LYS A 48 -8.88 7.02 -9.44
N GLU A 49 -9.01 5.82 -8.88
CA GLU A 49 -10.18 4.95 -9.11
C GLU A 49 -11.44 5.56 -8.52
N LYS A 50 -11.42 6.02 -7.27
CA LYS A 50 -12.55 6.73 -6.66
C LYS A 50 -12.96 7.97 -7.46
N ALA A 51 -11.99 8.77 -7.90
CA ALA A 51 -12.27 9.96 -8.71
C ALA A 51 -12.90 9.59 -10.05
N LYS A 52 -12.42 8.53 -10.72
CA LYS A 52 -13.03 8.02 -11.96
C LYS A 52 -14.43 7.47 -11.74
N ASP A 53 -14.66 6.77 -10.63
CA ASP A 53 -15.95 6.18 -10.29
C ASP A 53 -17.00 7.29 -10.07
N VAL A 54 -16.62 8.34 -9.32
CA VAL A 54 -17.45 9.53 -9.09
C VAL A 54 -17.72 10.31 -10.38
N PHE A 55 -16.74 10.44 -11.28
CA PHE A 55 -16.90 11.13 -12.57
C PHE A 55 -17.65 10.31 -13.63
N LYS A 56 -17.84 9.01 -13.41
CA LYS A 56 -18.53 8.11 -14.35
C LYS A 56 -20.03 7.94 -14.00
N HIS A 57 -20.53 8.69 -13.01
CA HIS A 57 -21.95 8.80 -12.70
C HIS A 57 -22.61 9.96 -13.45
#